data_AF-A0A9E3JKC2-F1
#
_entry.id   AF-A0A9E3JKC2-F1
#
_cell.length_a   1.000
_cell.length_b   1.000
_cell.length_c   1.000
_cell.angle_alpha   90.00
_cell.angle_beta   90.00
_cell.angle_gamma   90.00
#
_symmetry.space_group_name_H-M   'P 1'
#
loop_
_entity.id
_entity.type
_entity.pdbx_description
1 polymer ?
#
loop_
_entity_poly.entity_id
_entity_poly.type
_entity_poly.pdbx_seq_one_letter_code
_entity_poly.pdbx_strand_id
1 'polypeptide(L)' 'MPPTAFRLPLWAIVLDTLGLLVLMPGLLMQFAPGSAVAQALPAGARLPLLVLGGTMFLCGWAGLAMSILARRRG' A
#
# COMPACT_ATOMS: atom_id res chain seq x y z
N MET A 1 -11.99 6.01 34.44
CA MET A 1 -11.86 5.09 33.29
C MET A 1 -10.43 5.22 32.77
N PRO A 2 -9.62 4.15 32.70
CA PRO A 2 -8.30 4.27 32.10
C PRO A 2 -8.45 4.66 30.63
N PRO A 3 -7.62 5.57 30.10
CA PRO A 3 -7.67 5.92 28.68
C PRO A 3 -7.41 4.65 27.87
N THR A 4 -8.36 4.27 27.02
CA THR A 4 -8.16 3.18 26.06
C THR A 4 -6.97 3.55 25.19
N ALA A 5 -5.84 2.89 25.41
CA ALA A 5 -4.63 3.10 24.63
C ALA A 5 -4.97 2.90 23.16
N PHE A 6 -4.79 3.96 22.36
CA PHE A 6 -5.03 3.91 20.92
C PHE A 6 -4.20 2.77 20.32
N ARG A 7 -4.88 1.77 19.77
CA ARG A 7 -4.25 0.65 19.06
C ARG A 7 -4.30 0.95 17.57
N LEU A 8 -3.15 1.26 16.99
CA LEU A 8 -3.02 1.37 15.54
C LEU A 8 -3.45 0.05 14.89
N PRO A 9 -4.25 0.09 13.81
CA PRO A 9 -4.67 -1.11 13.12
C PRO A 9 -3.48 -1.74 12.40
N LEU A 10 -2.84 -2.73 13.03
CA LEU A 10 -1.67 -3.43 12.48
C LEU A 10 -1.95 -4.00 11.09
N TRP A 11 -3.16 -4.51 10.86
CA TRP A 11 -3.58 -5.02 9.55
C TRP A 11 -3.50 -3.96 8.45
N ALA A 12 -3.79 -2.69 8.76
CA ALA A 12 -3.77 -1.61 7.78
C ALA A 12 -2.33 -1.23 7.40
N ILE A 13 -1.41 -1.28 8.38
CA ILE A 13 0.04 -1.10 8.13
C ILE A 13 0.57 -2.23 7.24
N VAL A 14 0.19 -3.48 7.54
CA VAL A 14 0.60 -4.64 6.74
C VAL A 14 0.07 -4.51 5.30
N LEU A 15 -1.20 -4.15 5.14
CA LEU A 15 -1.81 -3.99 3.82
C LEU A 15 -1.17 -2.85 3.01
N ASP A 16 -0.87 -1.72 3.67
CA ASP A 16 -0.18 -0.58 3.07
C ASP A 16 1.23 -0.96 2.60
N THR A 17 2.00 -1.63 3.47
CA THR A 17 3.37 -2.06 3.17
C THR A 17 3.41 -3.09 2.04
N LEU A 18 2.53 -4.09 2.07
CA LEU A 18 2.40 -5.07 0.98
C LEU A 18 1.94 -4.41 -0.31
N GLY A 19 1.02 -3.46 -0.24
CA GLY A 19 0.57 -2.66 -1.37
C GLY A 19 1.73 -1.92 -2.04
N LEU A 20 2.58 -1.26 -1.26
CA LEU A 20 3.79 -0.59 -1.77
C LEU A 20 4.78 -1.56 -2.41
N LEU A 21 5.03 -2.72 -1.78
CA LEU A 21 5.92 -3.74 -2.31
C LEU A 21 5.46 -4.28 -3.67
N VAL A 22 4.15 -4.39 -3.89
CA VAL A 22 3.56 -4.82 -5.15
C VAL A 22 3.49 -3.68 -6.17
N LEU A 23 3.21 -2.46 -5.71
CA LEU A 23 3.06 -1.27 -6.56
C LEU A 23 4.40 -0.82 -7.14
N MET A 24 5.48 -0.89 -6.35
CA MET A 24 6.78 -0.35 -6.73
C MET A 24 7.38 -1.02 -7.99
N PRO A 25 7.35 -2.36 -8.15
CA PRO A 25 7.70 -3.00 -9.42
C PRO A 25 6.86 -2.53 -10.60
N GLY A 26 5.54 -2.35 -10.42
CA GLY A 26 4.65 -1.81 -11.46
C GLY A 26 5.04 -0.39 -11.89
N LEU A 27 5.40 0.47 -10.93
CA LEU A 27 5.88 1.83 -11.19
C LEU A 27 7.24 1.81 -11.90
N LEU A 28 8.17 0.95 -11.47
CA LEU A 28 9.47 0.79 -12.13
C LEU A 28 9.30 0.31 -13.58
N MET A 29 8.39 -0.62 -13.85
CA MET A 29 8.05 -1.04 -15.22
C MET A 29 7.48 0.10 -16.09
N GLN A 30 6.81 1.08 -15.48
CA GLN A 30 6.21 2.20 -16.22
C GLN A 30 7.19 3.36 -16.44
N PHE A 31 7.96 3.73 -15.40
CA PHE A 31 8.78 4.95 -15.40
C PHE A 31 10.28 4.69 -15.53
N ALA A 32 10.74 3.46 -15.27
CA ALA A 32 12.14 3.04 -15.37
C ALA A 32 12.27 1.68 -16.09
N PRO A 33 11.83 1.57 -17.37
CA PRO A 33 11.81 0.29 -18.08
C PRO A 33 13.20 -0.34 -18.28
N GLY A 34 14.28 0.45 -18.16
CA GLY A 34 15.65 -0.05 -18.17
C GLY A 34 16.14 -0.62 -16.84
N SER A 35 15.34 -0.59 -15.78
CA SER A 35 15.71 -1.14 -14.48
C SER A 35 15.75 -2.68 -14.50
N ALA A 36 16.60 -3.29 -13.68
CA ALA A 36 16.71 -4.75 -13.56
C ALA A 36 15.36 -5.39 -13.20
N VAL A 37 14.55 -4.73 -12.37
CA VAL A 37 13.21 -5.19 -11.99
C VAL A 37 12.26 -5.19 -13.18
N ALA A 38 12.27 -4.12 -13.98
CA ALA A 38 11.41 -4.02 -15.15
C ALA A 38 11.77 -5.06 -16.23
N GLN A 39 13.05 -5.40 -16.37
CA GLN A 39 13.51 -6.43 -17.32
C GLN A 39 13.29 -7.85 -16.82
N ALA A 40 13.27 -8.09 -15.51
CA ALA A 40 13.03 -9.40 -14.92
C ALA A 40 11.56 -9.83 -14.95
N LEU A 41 10.63 -8.87 -15.12
CA LEU A 41 9.19 -9.12 -15.08
C LEU A 41 8.58 -9.22 -16.49
N PRO A 42 7.54 -10.06 -16.68
CA PRO A 42 6.81 -10.14 -17.95
C PRO A 42 6.17 -8.80 -18.30
N ALA A 43 6.20 -8.37 -19.56
CA ALA A 43 5.61 -7.09 -20.00
C ALA A 43 4.11 -6.93 -19.62
N GLY A 44 3.37 -8.04 -19.58
CA GLY A 44 1.96 -8.06 -19.17
C GLY A 44 1.73 -7.87 -17.67
N ALA A 45 2.75 -8.00 -16.82
CA ALA A 45 2.62 -7.90 -15.36
C ALA A 45 2.46 -6.45 -14.87
N ARG A 46 2.82 -5.45 -15.69
CA ARG A 46 2.79 -4.03 -15.30
C ARG A 46 1.42 -3.58 -14.78
N LEU A 47 0.37 -3.82 -15.57
CA LEU A 47 -0.97 -3.31 -15.25
C LEU A 47 -1.58 -4.01 -14.02
N PRO A 48 -1.51 -5.34 -13.87
CA PRO A 48 -1.89 -6.02 -12.64
C PRO A 48 -1.15 -5.52 -11.40
N LEU A 49 0.17 -5.32 -11.47
CA LEU A 49 0.98 -4.83 -10.34
C LEU A 49 0.55 -3.43 -9.89
N LEU A 50 0.28 -2.53 -10.85
CA LEU A 50 -0.21 -1.18 -10.57
C LEU A 50 -1.60 -1.20 -9.93
N VAL A 51 -2.52 -2.00 -10.48
CA VAL A 51 -3.90 -2.07 -9.98
C VAL A 51 -3.94 -2.73 -8.60
N LEU A 52 -3.39 -3.92 -8.44
CA LEU A 52 -3.41 -4.64 -7.17
C LEU A 52 -2.65 -3.89 -6.08
N GLY A 53 -1.42 -3.47 -6.37
CA GLY A 53 -0.59 -2.71 -5.42
C GLY A 53 -1.24 -1.38 -5.04
N GLY A 54 -1.77 -0.66 -6.03
CA GLY A 54 -2.47 0.61 -5.82
C GLY A 54 -3.74 0.46 -4.97
N THR A 55 -4.58 -0.54 -5.27
CA THR A 55 -5.79 -0.80 -4.47
C THR A 55 -5.45 -1.21 -3.04
N MET A 56 -4.48 -2.11 -2.85
CA MET A 56 -4.05 -2.52 -1.50
C MET A 56 -3.51 -1.35 -0.69
N PHE A 57 -2.65 -0.53 -1.30
CA PHE A 57 -2.10 0.67 -0.69
C PHE A 57 -3.22 1.65 -0.29
N LEU A 58 -4.16 1.96 -1.19
CA LEU A 58 -5.27 2.86 -0.89
C LEU A 58 -6.16 2.32 0.24
N CYS A 59 -6.43 1.02 0.28
CA CYS A 59 -7.19 0.40 1.37
C CYS A 59 -6.46 0.48 2.71
N GLY A 60 -5.15 0.20 2.74
CA GLY A 60 -4.32 0.30 3.94
C GLY A 60 -4.26 1.73 4.47
N TRP A 61 -3.98 2.67 3.57
CA TRP A 61 -3.95 4.09 3.87
C TRP A 61 -5.29 4.63 4.37
N ALA A 62 -6.41 4.26 3.73
CA ALA A 62 -7.74 4.65 4.17
C ALA A 62 -8.07 4.11 5.58
N GLY A 63 -7.71 2.86 5.87
CA GLY A 63 -7.87 2.26 7.20
C GLY A 63 -7.07 3.01 8.27
N LEU A 64 -5.83 3.38 7.96
CA LEU A 64 -4.98 4.20 8.85
C LEU A 64 -5.57 5.59 9.05
N ALA A 65 -5.96 6.29 7.98
CA ALA A 65 -6.55 7.62 8.04
C ALA A 65 -7.82 7.63 8.90
N MET A 66 -8.73 6.67 8.67
CA MET A 66 -9.96 6.53 9.46
C MET A 66 -9.68 6.28 10.95
N SER A 67 -8.65 5.48 11.28
CA SER A 67 -8.25 5.26 12.68
C SER A 67 -7.78 6.55 13.38
N ILE A 68 -7.04 7.40 12.66
CA ILE A 68 -6.58 8.70 13.17
C ILE A 68 -7.74 9.67 13.32
N LEU A 69 -8.64 9.73 12.33
CA LEU A 69 -9.85 10.54 12.37
C LEU A 69 -10.78 10.14 13.53
N ALA A 70 -10.97 8.84 13.75
CA ALA A 70 -11.76 8.33 14.86
C ALA A 70 -11.19 8.76 16.22
N ARG A 71 -9.86 8.69 16.39
CA ARG A 71 -9.17 9.18 17.59
C ARG A 71 -9.34 10.68 17.82
N ARG A 72 -9.42 11.49 16.76
CA ARG A 72 -9.61 12.95 16.89
C ARG A 72 -11.04 13.35 17.25
N ARG A 73 -12.02 12.46 17.04
CA ARG A 73 -13.45 12.71 17.27
C ARG A 73 -13.96 12.21 18.63
N GLY A 74 -13.20 11.36 19.32
CA GLY A 74 -13.50 10.87 20.67
C GLY A 74 -12.55 11.48 21.70
#